data_AF-A0A658ICE7-F1
#
_entry.id   AF-A0A658ICE7-F1
#
_cell.length_a   1.000
_cell.length_b   1.000
_cell.length_c   1.000
_cell.angle_alpha   90.00
_cell.angle_beta   90.00
_cell.angle_gamma   90.00
#
_symmetry.space_group_name_H-M   'P 1'
#
loop_
_entity.id
_entity.type
_entity.pdbx_description
1 polymer ?
#
loop_
_entity_poly.entity_id
_entity_poly.type
_entity_poly.pdbx_seq_one_letter_code
_entity_poly.pdbx_strand_id
1 'polypeptide(L)' 'MGADMKTELEEKLKSIESLLRGMPEDERLSTLNIIRSRLHELSPFKDEPVDCVLWIKASKLKANEYNPN' A
#
# COMPACT_ATOMS: atom_id res chain seq x y z
N MET A 1 -10.53 -16.41 -21.79
CA MET A 1 -10.98 -15.84 -20.50
C MET A 1 -9.81 -15.44 -19.59
N GLY A 2 -8.85 -16.32 -19.26
CA GLY A 2 -7.74 -15.95 -18.35
C GLY A 2 -6.76 -14.87 -18.86
N ALA A 3 -6.50 -14.80 -20.18
CA ALA A 3 -5.65 -13.76 -20.76
C ALA A 3 -6.33 -12.37 -20.79
N ASP A 4 -7.63 -12.36 -21.06
CA ASP A 4 -8.47 -11.17 -21.13
C ASP A 4 -8.59 -10.45 -19.77
N MET A 5 -8.78 -11.24 -18.70
CA MET A 5 -8.80 -10.73 -17.32
C MET A 5 -7.48 -10.09 -16.89
N LYS A 6 -6.34 -10.67 -17.32
CA LYS A 6 -5.02 -10.08 -17.01
C LYS A 6 -4.85 -8.74 -17.71
N THR A 7 -5.23 -8.64 -18.98
CA THR A 7 -5.18 -7.39 -19.72
C THR A 7 -6.09 -6.32 -19.11
N GLU A 8 -7.31 -6.66 -18.70
CA GLU A 8 -8.19 -5.71 -18.02
C GLU A 8 -7.58 -5.19 -16.72
N LEU A 9 -6.97 -6.08 -15.92
CA LEU A 9 -6.31 -5.71 -14.67
C LEU A 9 -5.15 -4.74 -14.94
N GLU A 10 -4.31 -5.02 -15.93
CA GLU A 10 -3.21 -4.14 -16.34
C GLU A 10 -3.69 -2.73 -16.70
N GLU A 11 -4.81 -2.61 -17.43
CA GLU A 11 -5.37 -1.29 -17.77
C GLU A 11 -5.90 -0.54 -16.54
N LYS A 12 -6.50 -1.25 -15.58
CA LYS A 12 -6.89 -0.64 -14.29
C LYS A 12 -5.68 -0.21 -13.48
N LEU A 13 -4.61 -1.01 -13.46
CA LEU A 13 -3.35 -0.66 -12.76
C LEU A 13 -2.73 0.61 -13.36
N LYS A 14 -2.65 0.71 -14.69
CA LYS A 14 -2.17 1.94 -15.36
C LYS A 14 -3.00 3.17 -14.98
N SER A 15 -4.33 3.02 -14.89
CA SER A 15 -5.22 4.10 -14.48
C SER A 15 -4.94 4.54 -13.04
N ILE A 16 -4.77 3.59 -12.12
CA ILE A 16 -4.40 3.85 -10.73
C ILE A 16 -3.04 4.56 -10.64
N GLU A 17 -2.04 4.08 -11.38
CA GLU A 17 -0.71 4.70 -11.43
C GLU A 17 -0.77 6.16 -11.89
N SER A 18 -1.54 6.45 -12.93
CA SER A 18 -1.73 7.80 -13.44
C SER A 18 -2.32 8.74 -12.38
N LEU A 19 -3.37 8.28 -11.68
CA LEU A 19 -3.98 9.04 -10.58
C LEU A 19 -2.97 9.31 -9.45
N LEU A 20 -2.23 8.29 -9.02
CA LEU A 20 -1.23 8.43 -7.95
C LEU A 20 -0.11 9.41 -8.31
N ARG A 21 0.37 9.40 -9.56
CA ARG A 21 1.42 10.33 -10.04
C ARG A 21 0.98 11.79 -9.99
N GLY A 22 -0.31 12.06 -10.15
CA GLY A 22 -0.89 13.41 -10.06
C GLY A 22 -1.06 13.95 -8.64
N MET A 23 -0.98 13.10 -7.61
CA MET A 23 -1.18 13.51 -6.22
C MET A 23 0.08 14.16 -5.62
N PRO A 24 -0.08 15.14 -4.70
CA PRO A 24 0.98 15.56 -3.79
C PRO A 24 1.57 14.38 -3.00
N GLU A 25 2.82 14.48 -2.56
CA GLU A 25 3.56 13.39 -1.91
C GLU A 25 2.80 12.78 -0.71
N ASP A 26 2.32 13.64 0.19
CA ASP A 26 1.59 13.22 1.39
C ASP A 26 0.29 12.48 1.08
N GLU A 27 -0.46 12.99 0.11
CA GLU A 27 -1.71 12.40 -0.34
C GLU A 27 -1.44 11.06 -1.02
N ARG A 28 -0.44 11.01 -1.91
CA ARG A 28 0.01 9.79 -2.59
C ARG A 28 0.41 8.71 -1.59
N LEU A 29 1.16 9.06 -0.55
CA LEU A 29 1.56 8.14 0.51
C LEU A 29 0.35 7.56 1.24
N SER A 30 -0.59 8.43 1.63
CA SER A 30 -1.82 8.00 2.32
C SER A 30 -2.69 7.09 1.44
N THR A 31 -2.85 7.42 0.16
CA THR A 31 -3.60 6.63 -0.82
C THR A 31 -2.93 5.27 -1.06
N LEU A 32 -1.61 5.22 -1.16
CA LEU A 32 -0.86 3.98 -1.28
C LEU A 32 -1.06 3.07 -0.06
N ASN A 33 -1.07 3.61 1.16
CA ASN A 33 -1.37 2.83 2.36
C ASN A 33 -2.80 2.28 2.37
N ILE A 34 -3.78 3.04 1.87
CA ILE A 34 -5.16 2.55 1.70
C ILE A 34 -5.19 1.37 0.73
N ILE A 35 -4.54 1.48 -0.43
CA ILE A 35 -4.48 0.40 -1.42
C ILE A 35 -3.84 -0.85 -0.81
N ARG A 36 -2.69 -0.70 -0.13
CA ARG A 36 -2.02 -1.83 0.56
C ARG A 36 -2.93 -2.51 1.58
N SER A 37 -3.65 -1.74 2.38
CA SER A 37 -4.59 -2.29 3.36
C SER A 37 -5.72 -3.05 2.69
N ARG A 38 -6.25 -2.57 1.57
CA ARG A 38 -7.29 -3.27 0.82
C ARG A 38 -6.80 -4.57 0.17
N LEU A 39 -5.56 -4.57 -0.35
CA LEU A 39 -4.96 -5.77 -0.93
C LEU A 39 -4.65 -6.83 0.14
N HIS A 40 -4.19 -6.38 1.31
CA HIS A 40 -3.98 -7.24 2.48
C HIS A 40 -5.23 -8.03 2.86
N GLU A 41 -6.42 -7.41 2.88
CA GLU A 41 -7.68 -8.10 3.17
C GLU A 41 -8.01 -9.25 2.19
N LEU A 42 -7.47 -9.18 0.98
CA LEU A 42 -7.62 -10.22 -0.06
C LEU A 42 -6.51 -11.27 -0.01
N SER A 43 -5.45 -11.03 0.76
CA SER A 43 -4.29 -11.92 0.84
C SER A 43 -4.66 -13.22 1.57
N PRO A 44 -4.19 -14.38 1.09
CA PRO A 44 -4.25 -15.62 1.86
C PRO A 44 -3.38 -15.57 3.12
N PHE A 45 -2.51 -14.57 3.26
CA PHE A 45 -1.64 -14.35 4.41
C PHE A 45 -2.06 -13.16 5.27
N LYS A 46 -3.33 -12.72 5.19
CA LYS A 46 -3.80 -11.55 5.96
C LYS A 46 -3.61 -11.67 7.49
N ASP A 47 -3.56 -12.89 8.00
CA ASP A 47 -3.36 -13.16 9.43
C ASP A 47 -1.86 -13.20 9.80
N GLU A 48 -0.97 -13.11 8.81
CA GLU A 48 0.48 -13.09 9.01
C GLU A 48 0.98 -11.66 9.24
N PRO A 49 1.85 -11.44 10.25
CA PRO A 49 2.29 -10.09 10.67
C PRO A 49 3.15 -9.36 9.63
N VAL A 50 3.54 -10.02 8.54
CA VAL A 50 4.45 -9.49 7.50
C VAL A 50 3.78 -9.24 6.15
N ASP A 51 2.48 -9.53 6.00
CA ASP A 51 1.78 -9.41 4.71
C ASP A 51 1.50 -7.95 4.30
N CYS A 52 1.42 -7.02 5.27
CA CYS A 52 1.14 -5.61 4.99
C CYS A 52 2.12 -4.67 5.72
N VAL A 53 2.86 -3.86 4.94
CA VAL A 53 3.72 -2.80 5.46
C VAL A 53 3.16 -1.43 5.08
N LEU A 54 2.91 -0.60 6.09
CA LEU A 54 2.39 0.77 5.92
C LEU A 54 3.46 1.80 6.27
N TRP A 55 3.48 2.89 5.51
CA TRP A 55 4.40 4.01 5.76
C TRP A 55 3.77 5.02 6.71
N ILE A 56 4.50 5.37 7.76
CA ILE A 56 4.08 6.40 8.71
C ILE A 56 5.16 7.49 8.71
N LYS A 57 4.74 8.76 8.71
CA LYS A 57 5.69 9.88 8.83
C LYS A 57 6.47 9.77 10.13
N ALA A 58 7.78 9.97 10.07
CA ALA A 58 8.65 9.91 11.25
C ALA A 58 8.20 10.88 12.36
N SER A 59 7.66 12.05 11.99
CA SER A 59 7.10 13.02 12.96
C SER A 59 5.90 12.50 13.78
N LYS A 60 5.24 11.42 13.33
CA LYS A 60 4.16 10.76 14.06
C LYS A 60 4.67 9.61 14.95
N LEU A 61 5.94 9.24 14.83
CA LEU A 61 6.56 8.22 15.67
C LEU A 61 6.98 8.87 17.00
N LYS A 62 6.60 8.24 18.11
CA LYS A 62 7.23 8.52 19.39
C LYS A 62 8.53 7.72 19.44
N ALA A 63 9.62 8.37 19.87
CA ALA A 63 10.84 7.63 20.18
C ALA A 63 10.50 6.55 21.21
N ASN A 64 10.89 5.31 20.94
CA ASN A 64 10.85 4.28 21.97
C ASN A 64 12.07 4.49 22.88
N GLU A 65 11.87 4.44 24.20
CA GLU A 65 12.99 4.45 25.17
C GLU A 65 13.71 3.10 25.26
N TYR A 66 13.49 2.22 24.27
CA TYR A 66 14.10 0.90 24.23
C TYR A 66 15.52 1.00 23.67
N ASN A 67 16.49 1.19 24.56
CA ASN A 67 17.90 0.91 24.29
C ASN A 67 18.42 -0.16 25.26
N PRO A 68 18.31 -1.46 24.90
CA PRO A 68 18.80 -2.57 25.72
C PRO A 68 20.29 -2.90 25.51
N ASN A 69 21.02 -2.09 24.72
CA ASN A 69 22.46 -2.23 24.49
C ASN A 69 23.26 -1.26 25.36
#